data_AF-A0A899G5G2-F1
#
_entry.id   AF-A0A899G5G2-F1
#
_cell.length_a   1.000
_cell.length_b   1.000
_cell.length_c   1.000
_cell.angle_alpha   90.00
_cell.angle_beta   90.00
_cell.angle_gamma   90.00
#
_symmetry.space_group_name_H-M   'P 1'
#
loop_
_entity.id
_entity.type
_entity.pdbx_description
1 polymer ?
#
loop_
_entity_poly.entity_id
_entity_poly.type
_entity_poly.pdbx_seq_one_letter_code
_entity_poly.pdbx_strand_id
1 'polypeptide(L)'
;MSLLIRLKPLFFKKKILFLIAHPDDEVMFFGPTILRLVKDNEIFLVCLSNGNAEGIGKVREKELLKSCQILGISEQNIEIIENSNLQDSMSLDWNPALISGILSNIVIKRGIEIIIIWKFINDLSFFLRNYVFYYELQFGYIADIEFHIIIYLEF
;
A
#
# COMPACT_ATOMS: atom_id res chain seq x y z
N MET A 1 -8.60 -27.57 -5.71
CA MET A 1 -9.15 -26.38 -6.39
C MET A 1 -8.52 -25.15 -5.75
N SER A 2 -7.62 -24.44 -6.43
CA SER A 2 -6.75 -23.44 -5.79
C SER A 2 -7.54 -22.24 -5.26
N LEU A 3 -7.19 -21.75 -4.06
CA LEU A 3 -7.72 -20.52 -3.44
C LEU A 3 -7.79 -19.33 -4.43
N LEU A 4 -6.84 -19.28 -5.38
CA LEU A 4 -6.72 -18.31 -6.46
C LEU A 4 -7.96 -18.19 -7.37
N ILE A 5 -8.78 -19.23 -7.51
CA ILE A 5 -10.01 -19.18 -8.32
C ILE A 5 -11.15 -18.48 -7.54
N ARG A 6 -11.15 -18.56 -6.21
CA ARG A 6 -12.18 -17.94 -5.36
C ARG A 6 -12.01 -16.44 -5.17
N LEU A 7 -10.79 -15.92 -5.29
CA LEU A 7 -10.50 -14.48 -5.05
C LEU A 7 -10.57 -13.61 -6.31
N LYS A 8 -10.57 -14.21 -7.51
CA LYS A 8 -10.70 -13.47 -8.78
C LYS A 8 -11.88 -12.48 -8.84
N PRO A 9 -13.09 -12.82 -8.33
CA PRO A 9 -14.20 -11.86 -8.34
C PRO A 9 -13.96 -10.65 -7.43
N LEU A 10 -13.11 -10.79 -6.41
CA LEU A 10 -12.88 -9.78 -5.39
C LEU A 10 -11.97 -8.63 -5.89
N PHE A 11 -11.04 -8.95 -6.80
CA PHE A 11 -10.05 -8.01 -7.33
C PHE A 11 -10.13 -7.91 -8.85
N PHE A 12 -11.34 -7.88 -9.42
CA PHE A 12 -11.51 -7.67 -10.87
C PHE A 12 -12.11 -6.29 -11.13
N LYS A 13 -11.45 -5.51 -12.00
CA LYS A 13 -11.82 -4.13 -12.33
C LYS A 13 -11.96 -3.23 -11.10
N LYS A 14 -11.02 -3.37 -10.16
CA LYS A 14 -10.95 -2.58 -8.93
C LYS A 14 -9.90 -1.49 -9.00
N LYS A 15 -10.09 -0.45 -8.19
CA LYS A 15 -9.07 0.54 -7.86
C LYS A 15 -8.38 0.16 -6.54
N ILE A 16 -7.13 -0.27 -6.63
CA ILE A 16 -6.39 -0.86 -5.51
C ILE A 16 -5.22 0.03 -5.15
N LEU A 17 -5.14 0.45 -3.89
CA LEU A 17 -4.05 1.23 -3.33
C LEU A 17 -3.10 0.33 -2.52
N PHE A 18 -1.82 0.36 -2.86
CA PHE A 18 -0.77 -0.15 -1.99
C PHE A 18 -0.24 0.98 -1.12
N LEU A 19 -0.23 0.76 0.20
CA LEU A 19 0.40 1.67 1.14
C LEU A 19 1.72 1.07 1.61
N ILE A 20 2.80 1.80 1.39
CA ILE A 20 4.14 1.42 1.82
C ILE A 20 4.73 2.49 2.74
N ALA A 21 5.66 2.09 3.61
CA ALA A 21 6.31 3.02 4.51
C ALA A 21 7.44 3.77 3.80
N HIS A 22 8.27 3.02 3.08
CA HIS A 22 9.49 3.54 2.44
C HIS A 22 9.60 3.07 0.99
N PRO A 23 10.43 3.73 0.17
CA PRO A 23 10.88 3.15 -1.10
C PRO A 23 11.47 1.76 -0.88
N ASP A 24 11.37 0.88 -1.88
CA ASP A 24 11.81 -0.52 -1.91
C ASP A 24 10.79 -1.53 -1.33
N ASP A 25 9.91 -1.09 -0.43
CA ASP A 25 8.84 -1.93 0.13
C ASP A 25 7.88 -2.47 -0.96
N GLU A 26 7.66 -1.70 -2.03
CA GLU A 26 6.76 -2.07 -3.13
C GLU A 26 7.23 -3.32 -3.86
N VAL A 27 8.54 -3.46 -4.04
CA VAL A 27 9.12 -4.60 -4.75
C VAL A 27 9.53 -5.71 -3.79
N MET A 28 10.02 -5.35 -2.59
CA MET A 28 10.43 -6.31 -1.57
C MET A 28 9.26 -7.14 -1.04
N PHE A 29 8.11 -6.51 -0.80
CA PHE A 29 6.94 -7.20 -0.25
C PHE A 29 5.83 -7.42 -1.28
N PHE A 30 5.61 -6.48 -2.19
CA PHE A 30 4.43 -6.48 -3.05
C PHE A 30 4.69 -6.80 -4.52
N GLY A 31 5.94 -6.94 -4.96
CA GLY A 31 6.31 -7.07 -6.37
C GLY A 31 5.49 -8.15 -7.11
N PRO A 32 5.47 -9.41 -6.64
CA PRO A 32 4.67 -10.46 -7.26
C PRO A 32 3.15 -10.18 -7.26
N THR A 33 2.65 -9.56 -6.19
CA THR A 33 1.22 -9.22 -6.02
C THR A 33 0.79 -8.10 -6.97
N ILE A 34 1.58 -7.03 -7.07
CA ILE A 34 1.34 -5.91 -7.98
C ILE A 34 1.34 -6.40 -9.43
N LEU A 35 2.37 -7.15 -9.85
CA LEU A 35 2.47 -7.72 -11.20
C LEU A 35 1.28 -8.61 -11.56
N ARG A 36 0.65 -9.25 -10.57
CA ARG A 36 -0.56 -10.03 -10.77
C ARG A 36 -1.79 -9.16 -10.90
N LEU A 37 -1.97 -8.18 -10.02
CA LEU A 37 -3.20 -7.39 -9.93
C LEU A 37 -3.29 -6.30 -11.00
N VAL A 38 -2.16 -5.74 -11.44
CA VAL A 38 -2.11 -4.66 -12.45
C VAL A 38 -2.73 -5.05 -13.80
N LYS A 39 -2.85 -6.36 -14.09
CA LYS A 39 -3.42 -6.87 -15.35
C LYS A 39 -4.92 -6.63 -15.48
N ASP A 40 -5.63 -6.62 -14.36
CA ASP A 40 -7.09 -6.61 -14.30
C ASP A 40 -7.64 -5.42 -13.48
N ASN A 41 -6.77 -4.56 -12.93
CA ASN A 41 -7.11 -3.51 -11.97
C ASN A 41 -6.31 -2.23 -12.22
N GLU A 42 -6.83 -1.12 -11.71
CA GLU A 42 -6.08 0.14 -11.63
C GLU A 42 -5.34 0.20 -10.30
N ILE A 43 -4.01 0.25 -10.37
CA ILE A 43 -3.14 0.25 -9.19
C ILE A 43 -2.71 1.67 -8.86
N PHE A 44 -2.79 1.97 -7.56
CA PHE A 44 -2.27 3.18 -6.93
C PHE A 44 -1.22 2.77 -5.89
N LEU A 45 -0.26 3.65 -5.65
CA LEU A 45 0.76 3.44 -4.64
C LEU A 45 0.99 4.74 -3.86
N VAL A 46 0.91 4.64 -2.53
CA VAL A 46 1.26 5.73 -1.62
C VAL A 46 2.44 5.29 -0.77
N CYS A 47 3.50 6.11 -0.77
CA CYS A 47 4.67 5.92 0.06
C CYS A 47 4.66 6.99 1.17
N LEU A 48 4.62 6.59 2.43
CA LEU A 48 4.43 7.49 3.57
C LEU A 48 5.68 8.35 3.90
N SER A 49 6.85 7.93 3.42
CA SER A 49 8.12 8.62 3.62
C SER A 49 9.02 8.38 2.42
N ASN A 50 9.87 9.34 2.05
CA ASN A 50 10.87 9.12 1.00
C ASN A 50 12.13 8.38 1.51
N GLY A 51 12.15 7.92 2.76
CA GLY A 51 13.27 7.13 3.30
C GLY A 51 14.58 7.93 3.39
N ASN A 52 14.49 9.20 3.76
CA ASN A 52 15.61 10.16 3.76
C ASN A 52 16.52 10.06 5.01
N ALA A 53 16.51 8.96 5.76
CA ALA A 53 17.35 8.80 6.96
C ALA A 53 18.85 9.01 6.68
N GLU A 54 19.32 8.63 5.48
CA GLU A 54 20.70 8.80 5.03
C GLU A 54 20.93 10.08 4.19
N GLY A 55 19.93 10.97 4.08
CA GLY A 55 20.02 12.19 3.26
C GLY A 55 19.88 11.97 1.74
N ILE A 56 19.48 10.77 1.32
CA ILE A 56 19.36 10.36 -0.10
C ILE A 56 17.91 10.23 -0.59
N GLY A 57 16.92 10.75 0.13
CA GLY A 57 15.50 10.56 -0.18
C GLY A 57 15.09 10.95 -1.60
N LYS A 58 15.69 12.00 -2.17
CA LYS A 58 15.46 12.40 -3.57
C LYS A 58 15.97 11.41 -4.62
N VAL A 59 16.97 10.61 -4.27
CA VAL A 59 17.43 9.50 -5.11
C VAL A 59 16.42 8.36 -5.01
N ARG A 60 16.02 8.01 -3.78
CA ARG A 60 15.05 6.94 -3.51
C ARG A 60 13.66 7.20 -4.09
N GLU A 61 13.21 8.45 -4.13
CA GLU A 61 11.98 8.85 -4.84
C GLU A 61 12.05 8.47 -6.32
N LYS A 62 13.18 8.76 -6.98
CA LYS A 62 13.37 8.44 -8.41
C LYS A 62 13.48 6.94 -8.63
N GLU A 63 14.07 6.21 -7.69
CA GLU A 63 14.15 4.75 -7.72
C GLU A 63 12.76 4.12 -7.58
N LEU A 64 11.97 4.58 -6.62
CA LEU A 64 10.58 4.14 -6.43
C LEU A 64 9.72 4.39 -7.67
N LEU A 65 9.81 5.57 -8.27
CA LEU A 65 9.05 5.88 -9.50
C LEU A 65 9.42 4.93 -10.63
N LYS A 66 10.72 4.67 -10.85
CA LYS A 66 11.19 3.72 -11.87
C LYS A 66 10.76 2.29 -11.55
N SER A 67 10.85 1.86 -10.30
CA SER A 67 10.42 0.54 -9.84
C SER A 67 8.93 0.33 -10.12
N CYS A 68 8.10 1.30 -9.74
CA CYS A 68 6.66 1.30 -10.01
C CYS A 68 6.32 1.25 -11.50
N GLN A 69 7.05 2.00 -12.35
CA GLN A 69 6.89 1.95 -13.80
C GLN A 69 7.16 0.54 -14.35
N ILE A 70 8.20 -0.15 -13.86
CA ILE A 70 8.51 -1.54 -14.23
C ILE A 70 7.39 -2.49 -13.77
N LEU A 71 6.81 -2.25 -12.60
CA LEU A 71 5.67 -3.00 -12.06
C LEU A 71 4.35 -2.72 -12.80
N GLY A 72 4.33 -1.76 -13.73
CA GLY A 72 3.16 -1.40 -14.53
C GLY A 72 2.24 -0.36 -13.88
N ILE A 73 2.69 0.31 -12.81
CA ILE A 73 1.95 1.39 -12.16
C ILE A 73 2.28 2.70 -12.87
N SER A 74 1.24 3.43 -13.25
CA SER A 74 1.40 4.73 -13.91
C SER A 74 1.84 5.81 -12.92
N GLU A 75 2.72 6.70 -13.34
CA GLU A 75 3.32 7.73 -12.46
C GLU A 75 2.28 8.64 -11.78
N GLN A 76 1.17 8.97 -12.46
CA GLN A 76 0.08 9.79 -11.89
C GLN A 76 -0.72 9.09 -10.76
N ASN A 77 -0.50 7.79 -10.58
CA ASN A 77 -1.11 6.97 -9.53
C ASN A 77 -0.14 6.71 -8.36
N ILE A 78 1.06 7.31 -8.41
CA ILE A 78 2.06 7.23 -7.34
C ILE A 78 2.05 8.55 -6.57
N GLU A 79 2.01 8.47 -5.25
CA GLU A 79 2.08 9.63 -4.37
C GLU A 79 3.09 9.35 -3.25
N ILE A 80 4.09 10.22 -3.12
CA ILE A 80 5.11 10.13 -2.07
C ILE A 80 4.84 11.26 -1.09
N ILE A 81 4.59 10.91 0.16
CA ILE A 81 4.24 11.85 1.21
C ILE A 81 5.51 12.46 1.78
N GLU A 82 5.64 13.78 1.60
CA GLU A 82 6.66 14.57 2.28
C GLU A 82 6.06 15.21 3.52
N ASN A 83 6.18 14.53 4.67
CA ASN A 83 5.74 15.05 5.95
C ASN A 83 6.84 14.91 7.00
N SER A 84 7.15 15.99 7.72
CA SER A 84 8.16 16.00 8.78
C SER A 84 7.80 15.08 9.95
N ASN A 85 6.52 14.76 10.12
CA ASN A 85 6.02 13.85 11.16
C ASN A 85 6.01 12.38 10.73
N LEU A 86 6.37 12.08 9.48
CA LEU A 86 6.44 10.74 8.90
C LEU A 86 7.85 10.43 8.39
N GLN A 87 8.88 10.99 9.04
CA GLN A 87 10.26 10.69 8.68
C GLN A 87 10.63 9.27 9.11
N ASP A 88 11.43 8.62 8.26
CA ASP A 88 12.01 7.30 8.52
C ASP A 88 12.88 7.36 9.78
N SER A 89 12.58 6.52 10.77
CA SER A 89 13.26 6.48 12.05
C SER A 89 13.04 5.13 12.73
N MET A 90 14.10 4.62 13.35
CA MET A 90 14.04 3.41 14.18
C MET A 90 13.47 3.66 15.59
N SER A 91 13.21 4.92 15.95
CA SER A 91 12.86 5.33 17.33
C SER A 91 11.58 6.16 17.43
N LEU A 92 10.94 6.51 16.32
CA LEU A 92 9.74 7.33 16.29
C LEU A 92 8.57 6.56 15.70
N ASP A 93 7.49 6.47 16.48
CA ASP A 93 6.23 5.94 15.99
C ASP A 93 5.45 7.03 15.24
N TRP A 94 4.92 6.69 14.08
CA TRP A 94 4.07 7.59 13.32
C TRP A 94 2.67 7.66 13.91
N ASN A 95 2.09 8.86 13.98
CA ASN A 95 0.74 9.06 14.47
C ASN A 95 -0.30 8.41 13.53
N PRO A 96 -1.04 7.37 13.97
CA PRO A 96 -2.02 6.70 13.12
C PRO A 96 -3.16 7.60 12.65
N ALA A 97 -3.56 8.60 13.44
CA ALA A 97 -4.61 9.54 13.07
C ALA A 97 -4.19 10.45 11.90
N LEU A 98 -2.90 10.84 11.85
CA LEU A 98 -2.35 11.61 10.74
C LEU A 98 -2.39 10.79 9.45
N ILE A 99 -1.92 9.54 9.50
CA ILE A 99 -1.92 8.63 8.35
C ILE A 99 -3.35 8.39 7.88
N SER A 100 -4.29 8.13 8.80
CA SER A 100 -5.71 7.95 8.48
C SER A 100 -6.31 9.17 7.77
N GLY A 101 -6.00 10.39 8.21
CA GLY A 101 -6.45 11.62 7.55
C GLY A 101 -5.91 11.77 6.13
N ILE A 102 -4.62 11.46 5.91
CA ILE A 102 -4.00 11.48 4.58
C ILE A 102 -4.67 10.45 3.66
N LEU A 103 -4.80 9.21 4.13
CA LEU A 103 -5.43 8.13 3.37
C LEU A 103 -6.88 8.43 3.03
N SER A 104 -7.65 8.97 3.97
CA SER A 104 -9.06 9.29 3.75
C SER A 104 -9.25 10.25 2.58
N ASN A 105 -8.40 11.28 2.50
CA ASN A 105 -8.42 12.23 1.40
C ASN A 105 -8.08 11.55 0.06
N ILE A 106 -7.05 10.70 0.03
CA ILE A 106 -6.62 10.00 -1.19
C ILE A 106 -7.69 9.01 -1.65
N VAL A 107 -8.28 8.24 -0.74
CA VAL A 107 -9.32 7.25 -1.00
C VAL A 107 -10.53 7.91 -1.65
N ILE A 108 -11.05 8.98 -1.04
CA ILE A 108 -12.21 9.70 -1.56
C ILE A 108 -11.88 10.34 -2.92
N LYS A 109 -10.74 11.01 -3.03
CA LYS A 109 -10.34 11.72 -4.25
C LYS A 109 -10.12 10.79 -5.45
N ARG A 110 -9.55 9.60 -5.21
CA ARG A 110 -9.21 8.64 -6.28
C ARG A 110 -10.28 7.56 -6.49
N GLY A 111 -11.24 7.44 -5.57
CA GLY A 111 -12.26 6.39 -5.56
C GLY A 111 -11.65 5.01 -5.32
N ILE A 112 -10.78 4.90 -4.32
CA ILE A 112 -10.10 3.64 -3.99
C ILE A 112 -11.08 2.67 -3.34
N GLU A 113 -11.10 1.43 -3.82
CA GLU A 113 -11.99 0.37 -3.32
C GLU A 113 -11.24 -0.63 -2.42
N ILE A 114 -9.93 -0.76 -2.57
CA ILE A 114 -9.15 -1.73 -1.80
C ILE A 114 -7.83 -1.09 -1.39
N ILE A 115 -7.44 -1.23 -0.13
CA ILE A 115 -6.12 -0.85 0.36
C ILE A 115 -5.38 -2.10 0.80
N ILE A 116 -4.15 -2.28 0.33
CA ILE A 116 -3.26 -3.35 0.73
C ILE A 116 -2.10 -2.72 1.50
N ILE A 117 -1.88 -3.19 2.73
CA ILE A 117 -0.85 -2.66 3.63
C ILE A 117 0.06 -3.80 4.11
N TRP A 118 1.29 -3.45 4.52
CA TRP A 118 2.21 -4.41 5.14
C TRP A 118 2.11 -4.35 6.67
N LYS A 119 2.40 -5.49 7.31
CA LYS A 119 2.20 -5.78 8.74
C LYS A 119 2.88 -4.79 9.70
N PHE A 120 3.93 -4.08 9.29
CA PHE A 120 4.56 -3.07 10.16
C PHE A 120 3.62 -1.91 10.51
N ILE A 121 2.60 -1.64 9.69
CA ILE A 121 1.58 -0.61 9.92
C ILE A 121 0.34 -1.22 10.61
N ASN A 122 0.54 -2.14 11.56
CA ASN A 122 -0.57 -2.86 12.19
C ASN A 122 -1.41 -2.00 13.15
N ASP A 123 -0.83 -1.00 13.82
CA ASP A 123 -1.61 -0.10 14.66
C ASP A 123 -2.60 0.75 13.85
N LEU A 124 -2.31 1.01 12.57
CA LEU A 124 -3.25 1.68 11.68
C LEU A 124 -4.48 0.83 11.38
N SER A 125 -4.35 -0.50 11.36
CA SER A 125 -5.49 -1.40 11.14
C SER A 125 -6.57 -1.20 12.19
N PHE A 126 -6.21 -0.87 13.43
CA PHE A 126 -7.17 -0.54 14.50
C PHE A 126 -7.91 0.78 14.23
N PHE A 127 -7.21 1.80 13.74
CA PHE A 127 -7.80 3.10 13.42
C PHE A 127 -8.71 3.08 12.18
N LEU A 128 -8.34 2.27 11.18
CA LEU A 128 -9.16 2.10 9.96
C LEU A 128 -10.43 1.26 10.21
N ARG A 129 -10.53 0.51 11.32
CA ARG A 129 -11.74 -0.28 11.67
C ARG A 129 -13.02 0.57 11.77
N ASN A 130 -12.91 1.86 12.09
CA ASN A 130 -14.09 2.74 12.13
C ASN A 130 -14.64 3.09 10.74
N TYR A 131 -13.97 2.67 9.66
CA TYR A 131 -14.36 2.96 8.28
C TYR A 131 -14.47 1.70 7.39
N VAL A 132 -14.14 0.49 7.87
CA VAL A 132 -13.84 -0.67 6.99
C VAL A 132 -14.20 -2.05 7.57
N PHE A 133 -14.59 -3.00 6.68
CA PHE A 133 -14.62 -4.44 6.98
C PHE A 133 -13.24 -5.07 6.87
N TYR A 134 -12.76 -5.64 7.97
CA TYR A 134 -11.45 -6.30 8.07
C TYR A 134 -11.52 -7.75 7.58
N TYR A 135 -10.70 -8.10 6.59
CA TYR A 135 -10.45 -9.49 6.21
C TYR A 135 -8.95 -9.79 6.26
N GLU A 136 -8.54 -10.51 7.31
CA GLU A 136 -7.20 -11.08 7.37
C GLU A 136 -7.13 -12.26 6.39
N LEU A 137 -6.48 -12.05 5.24
CA LEU A 137 -6.19 -13.10 4.29
C LEU A 137 -4.71 -13.47 4.43
N GLN A 138 -4.43 -14.50 5.23
CA GLN A 138 -3.12 -15.14 5.22
C GLN A 138 -2.90 -15.82 3.85
N PHE A 139 -2.04 -15.24 3.01
CA PHE A 139 -1.54 -15.93 1.82
C PHE A 139 -0.38 -16.85 2.23
N GLY A 140 -0.71 -18.11 2.49
CA GLY A 140 0.28 -19.13 2.83
C GLY A 140 1.23 -19.45 1.67
N TYR A 141 2.52 -19.53 2.03
CA TYR A 141 3.66 -20.14 1.33
C TYR A 141 4.17 -19.42 0.07
N ILE A 142 4.86 -18.30 0.27
CA ILE A 142 6.28 -18.12 -0.08
C ILE A 142 6.83 -17.05 0.91
N ALA A 143 7.78 -17.44 1.76
CA ALA A 143 8.61 -16.58 2.64
C ALA A 143 8.03 -15.97 3.94
N ASP A 144 7.03 -16.58 4.62
CA ASP A 144 6.53 -16.09 5.93
C ASP A 144 6.14 -14.60 5.97
N ILE A 145 5.69 -14.05 4.84
CA ILE A 145 5.19 -12.67 4.76
C ILE A 145 3.66 -12.70 4.93
N GLU A 146 3.18 -12.24 6.08
CA GLU A 146 1.76 -11.99 6.31
C GLU A 146 1.34 -10.67 5.66
N PHE A 147 0.34 -10.72 4.78
CA PHE A 147 -0.28 -9.56 4.15
C PHE A 147 -1.62 -9.26 4.81
N HIS A 148 -1.86 -7.98 5.13
CA HIS A 148 -3.17 -7.53 5.57
C HIS A 148 -3.86 -6.81 4.40
N ILE A 149 -4.98 -7.37 3.95
CA ILE A 149 -5.81 -6.78 2.91
C ILE A 149 -6.96 -6.07 3.59
N ILE A 150 -7.04 -4.76 3.41
CA ILE A 150 -8.13 -3.92 3.89
C ILE A 150 -9.05 -3.65 2.69
N ILE A 151 -10.19 -4.33 2.65
CA ILE A 151 -11.17 -4.19 1.55
C ILE A 151 -12.19 -3.13 1.95
N TYR A 152 -12.25 -2.02 1.22
CA TYR A 152 -13.33 -1.04 1.37
C TYR A 152 -14.51 -1.52 0.53
N LEU A 153 -15.57 -1.95 1.20
CA LEU A 153 -16.87 -2.08 0.57
C LEU A 153 -17.61 -0.78 0.84
N GLU A 154 -17.62 0.15 -0.13
CA GLU A 154 -18.66 1.17 -0.13
C GLU A 154 -20.02 0.47 -0.31
N PHE A 155 -21.00 0.86 0.50
CA PHE A 155 -22.42 0.57 0.27
C PHE A 155 -23.02 1.61 -0.67
#